data_AF-A0A2V1A8C6-F1
#
_entry.id   AF-A0A2V1A8C6-F1
#
_cell.length_a   1.000
_cell.length_b   1.000
_cell.length_c   1.000
_cell.angle_alpha   90.00
_cell.angle_beta   90.00
_cell.angle_gamma   90.00
#
_symmetry.space_group_name_H-M   'P 1'
#
loop_
_entity.id
_entity.type
_entity.pdbx_description
1 polymer ?
#
loop_
_entity_poly.entity_id
_entity_poly.type
_entity_poly.pdbx_seq_one_letter_code
_entity_poly.pdbx_strand_id
1 'polypeptide(L)'
;MSSQQCNGTAKSGLRCKIMVKDGAYCHYHIGQSGSNGAYTPKGSPQKSRASTPNRIVVTSAKATPYGGSPVKSRSPQKRGPGKDVIHKPGFIYIFTLASLMTRDGGDFFKTRNLESEKKGQWVNFSPKHSEYMFVKVGMTTKTVDLRLSQWEKQCNHKLVCLHPGSEGKDLTLVEKLKRLSIRKDKYLYHTFQPSDKGFYAGRSVWQAEQEIHGFLKQRYGGGTVYCQGCIDKAKEEEKGSSRLSKFFKRKEETSSEYKVHVEWFPIPKSDLREVFRIVDTVCMRYKA
;
A
#
# COMPACT_ATOMS: atom_id res chain seq x y z
N MET A 1 38.95 25.29 -2.69
CA MET A 1 38.12 24.87 -1.54
C MET A 1 38.18 23.36 -1.43
N SER A 2 38.85 22.85 -0.39
CA SER A 2 39.08 21.41 -0.22
C SER A 2 37.85 20.75 0.40
N SER A 3 37.21 19.83 -0.31
CA SER A 3 36.10 19.05 0.26
C SER A 3 36.64 18.01 1.23
N GLN A 4 36.09 17.95 2.44
CA GLN A 4 36.45 16.94 3.45
C GLN A 4 35.27 16.03 3.77
N GLN A 5 35.54 14.82 4.25
CA GLN A 5 34.49 13.87 4.62
C GLN A 5 33.85 14.26 5.96
N CYS A 6 32.53 14.14 6.06
CA CYS A 6 31.77 14.39 7.28
C CYS A 6 32.27 13.54 8.47
N ASN A 7 32.40 14.16 9.64
CA ASN A 7 32.82 13.53 10.89
C ASN A 7 31.70 12.80 11.64
N GLY A 8 30.46 12.88 11.15
CA GLY A 8 29.31 12.26 11.82
C GLY A 8 29.30 10.74 11.73
N THR A 9 28.73 10.07 12.73
CA THR A 9 28.51 8.63 12.75
C THR A 9 27.04 8.31 12.49
N ALA A 10 26.78 7.43 11.52
CA ALA A 10 25.44 6.97 11.18
C ALA A 10 24.86 6.09 12.28
N LYS A 11 23.54 5.85 12.26
CA LYS A 11 22.86 4.97 13.24
C LYS A 11 23.40 3.54 13.27
N SER A 12 24.05 3.10 12.19
CA SER A 12 24.73 1.80 12.10
C SER A 12 26.10 1.76 12.79
N GLY A 13 26.59 2.87 13.34
CA GLY A 13 27.92 2.97 13.94
C GLY A 13 29.06 3.24 12.95
N LEU A 14 28.76 3.35 11.64
CA LEU A 14 29.76 3.63 10.62
C LEU A 14 29.91 5.13 10.35
N ARG A 15 31.13 5.56 9.98
CA ARG A 15 31.42 6.96 9.63
C ARG A 15 30.67 7.40 8.37
N CYS A 16 30.12 8.61 8.41
CA CYS A 16 29.37 9.20 7.30
C CYS A 16 30.28 9.41 6.07
N LYS A 17 29.83 8.99 4.89
CA LYS A 17 30.58 9.11 3.63
C LYS A 17 30.25 10.38 2.82
N ILE A 18 29.50 11.31 3.41
CA ILE A 18 29.12 12.56 2.72
C ILE A 18 30.28 13.53 2.76
N MET A 19 30.67 14.05 1.60
CA MET A 19 31.67 15.12 1.47
C MET A 19 31.02 16.48 1.73
N VAL A 20 31.65 17.30 2.56
CA VAL A 20 31.23 18.65 2.90
C VAL A 20 32.22 19.66 2.33
N LYS A 21 31.68 20.74 1.77
CA LYS A 21 32.49 21.83 1.20
C LYS A 21 32.95 22.80 2.29
N ASP A 22 32.08 23.04 3.28
CA ASP A 22 32.32 23.93 4.41
C ASP A 22 31.88 23.26 5.72
N GLY A 23 32.75 23.27 6.73
CA GLY A 23 32.50 22.66 8.05
C GLY A 23 32.86 21.18 8.15
N ALA A 24 32.71 20.60 9.35
CA ALA A 24 33.09 19.21 9.66
C ALA A 24 31.92 18.20 9.57
N TYR A 25 30.67 18.68 9.54
CA TYR A 25 29.46 17.84 9.58
C TYR A 25 28.50 18.18 8.45
N CYS A 26 27.86 17.16 7.88
CA CYS A 26 26.78 17.35 6.91
C CYS A 26 25.47 17.72 7.61
N HIS A 27 24.46 18.14 6.86
CA HIS A 27 23.16 18.55 7.41
C HIS A 27 22.45 17.46 8.22
N TYR A 28 22.74 16.17 7.95
CA TYR A 28 22.21 15.06 8.74
C TYR A 28 22.89 14.86 10.10
N HIS A 29 24.13 15.33 10.25
CA HIS A 29 24.94 15.14 11.47
C HIS A 29 25.36 16.47 12.11
N ILE A 30 24.76 17.59 11.70
CA ILE A 30 25.03 18.89 12.30
C ILE A 30 24.72 18.92 13.80
N GLY A 31 23.75 18.12 14.26
CA GLY A 31 23.47 17.95 15.69
C GLY A 31 24.54 17.20 16.49
N GLN A 32 25.53 16.58 15.82
CA GLN A 32 26.68 15.96 16.48
C GLN A 32 27.84 16.94 16.66
N SER A 33 27.76 18.16 16.13
CA SER A 33 28.85 19.15 16.12
C SER A 33 29.10 19.86 17.47
N GLY A 34 28.51 19.37 18.56
CA GLY A 34 28.66 19.95 19.90
C GLY A 34 28.67 18.91 21.03
N SER A 35 28.55 17.62 20.71
CA SER A 35 28.59 16.54 21.69
C SER A 35 30.01 15.94 21.71
N ASN A 36 30.86 16.42 22.62
CA ASN A 36 32.15 15.80 22.96
C ASN A 36 32.02 14.43 23.65
N GLY A 37 30.87 13.77 23.55
CA GLY A 37 30.60 12.48 24.16
C GLY A 37 30.70 11.36 23.14
N ALA A 38 31.73 10.53 23.26
CA ALA A 38 31.87 9.28 22.53
C ALA A 38 30.57 8.46 22.59
N TYR A 39 30.00 8.15 21.42
CA TYR A 39 28.87 7.22 21.32
C TYR A 39 29.40 5.80 21.57
N THR A 40 29.28 5.31 22.81
CA THR A 40 29.54 3.89 23.14
C THR A 40 28.40 3.03 22.58
N PRO A 41 28.66 2.08 21.67
CA PRO A 41 27.63 1.17 21.18
C PRO A 41 27.14 0.27 22.31
N LYS A 42 25.83 0.26 22.58
CA LYS A 42 25.20 -0.70 23.48
C LYS A 42 25.36 -2.11 22.89
N GLY A 43 26.10 -2.96 23.59
CA GLY A 43 26.33 -4.35 23.25
C GLY A 43 25.07 -5.21 23.28
N SER A 44 25.09 -6.24 22.45
CA SER A 44 24.09 -7.31 22.29
C SER A 44 23.90 -8.12 23.59
N PRO A 45 22.69 -8.59 23.93
CA PRO A 45 22.48 -9.38 25.16
C PRO A 45 22.91 -10.84 24.96
N GLN A 46 23.81 -11.33 25.82
CA GLN A 46 24.04 -12.75 26.04
C GLN A 46 22.92 -13.36 26.90
N LYS A 47 22.50 -14.58 26.54
CA LYS A 47 21.58 -15.44 27.30
C LYS A 47 22.20 -15.89 28.63
N SER A 48 21.46 -15.73 29.72
CA SER A 48 21.57 -16.63 30.89
C SER A 48 20.20 -16.84 31.53
N ARG A 49 20.06 -18.01 32.18
CA ARG A 49 18.85 -18.70 32.60
C ARG A 49 18.43 -18.32 34.04
N ALA A 50 17.11 -18.30 34.23
CA ALA A 50 16.31 -18.71 35.40
C ALA A 50 16.48 -18.01 36.77
N SER A 51 15.43 -17.32 37.22
CA SER A 51 14.50 -17.81 38.28
C SER A 51 13.45 -16.74 38.64
N THR A 52 12.23 -17.21 38.90
CA THR A 52 10.95 -16.52 39.20
C THR A 52 10.84 -16.10 40.70
N PRO A 53 9.69 -15.59 41.21
CA PRO A 53 8.97 -14.37 40.82
C PRO A 53 8.59 -13.49 42.05
N ASN A 54 8.12 -12.27 41.79
CA ASN A 54 7.09 -11.49 42.51
C ASN A 54 7.51 -10.02 42.70
N ARG A 55 6.67 -9.11 42.18
CA ARG A 55 5.87 -8.16 42.98
C ARG A 55 5.44 -6.98 42.10
N ILE A 56 4.13 -6.92 41.89
CA ILE A 56 3.41 -5.77 41.32
C ILE A 56 3.51 -4.63 42.34
N VAL A 57 3.96 -3.45 41.90
CA VAL A 57 3.64 -2.18 42.58
C VAL A 57 3.32 -1.13 41.52
N VAL A 58 2.07 -0.69 41.57
CA VAL A 58 1.52 0.48 40.90
C VAL A 58 1.95 1.72 41.68
N THR A 59 2.52 2.72 41.01
CA THR A 59 2.55 4.08 41.55
C THR A 59 2.28 5.11 40.46
N SER A 60 1.16 5.80 40.64
CA SER A 60 0.78 7.04 39.98
C SER A 60 1.74 8.18 40.33
N ALA A 61 1.98 9.10 39.40
CA ALA A 61 2.57 10.39 39.71
C ALA A 61 1.85 11.52 38.98
N LYS A 62 1.66 12.60 39.75
CA LYS A 62 0.85 13.80 39.50
C LYS A 62 1.45 14.76 38.48
N ALA A 63 0.56 15.61 37.98
CA ALA A 63 0.79 16.80 37.19
C ALA A 63 1.61 17.89 37.91
N THR A 64 2.30 18.71 37.12
CA THR A 64 2.75 20.07 37.47
C THR A 64 2.46 21.04 36.31
N PRO A 65 2.04 22.30 36.57
CA PRO A 65 1.72 23.31 35.56
C PRO A 65 2.80 24.41 35.39
N TYR A 66 2.61 25.26 34.38
CA TYR A 66 3.36 26.49 33.98
C TYR A 66 4.71 26.27 33.28
N GLY A 67 5.09 26.94 32.19
CA GLY A 67 4.52 28.03 31.38
C GLY A 67 5.61 28.56 30.41
N GLY A 68 5.22 29.24 29.32
CA GLY A 68 6.09 30.20 28.59
C GLY A 68 6.67 29.80 27.21
N SER A 69 6.09 30.38 26.16
CA SER A 69 6.39 30.40 24.70
C SER A 69 7.79 30.93 24.28
N PRO A 70 8.11 31.21 22.98
CA PRO A 70 7.74 30.61 21.68
C PRO A 70 8.98 30.21 20.83
N VAL A 71 8.91 29.17 19.99
CA VAL A 71 9.96 28.90 18.97
C VAL A 71 9.38 28.93 17.56
N LYS A 72 9.78 29.97 16.80
CA LYS A 72 9.70 30.02 15.33
C LYS A 72 10.88 29.26 14.73
N SER A 73 10.57 28.31 13.85
CA SER A 73 11.21 28.06 12.54
C SER A 73 11.08 26.57 12.16
N ARG A 74 10.08 26.27 11.33
CA ARG A 74 9.80 24.93 10.81
C ARG A 74 10.64 24.67 9.58
N SER A 75 11.54 23.70 9.67
CA SER A 75 12.07 22.96 8.51
C SER A 75 10.98 21.99 7.98
N PRO A 76 11.03 21.58 6.70
CA PRO A 76 9.93 20.86 6.05
C PRO A 76 9.85 19.41 6.55
N GLN A 77 9.01 19.17 7.56
CA GLN A 77 8.55 17.84 7.88
C GLN A 77 7.73 17.29 6.70
N LYS A 78 8.03 16.05 6.30
CA LYS A 78 7.20 15.25 5.39
C LYS A 78 5.75 15.37 5.85
N ARG A 79 4.92 16.04 5.04
CA ARG A 79 3.51 16.24 5.34
C ARG A 79 2.85 14.87 5.36
N GLY A 80 2.50 14.40 6.56
CA GLY A 80 1.39 13.47 6.68
C GLY A 80 0.15 14.10 6.04
N PRO A 81 -0.85 13.30 5.64
CA PRO A 81 -2.10 13.84 5.09
C PRO A 81 -2.63 14.92 6.05
N GLY A 82 -2.87 16.13 5.52
CA GLY A 82 -3.36 17.25 6.31
C GLY A 82 -4.63 16.88 7.07
N LYS A 83 -4.90 17.55 8.20
CA LYS A 83 -6.05 17.28 9.09
C LYS A 83 -7.39 17.21 8.34
N ASP A 84 -7.51 17.80 7.15
CA ASP A 84 -8.71 17.80 6.29
C ASP A 84 -8.94 16.51 5.47
N VAL A 85 -8.02 15.53 5.51
CA VAL A 85 -8.20 14.23 4.84
C VAL A 85 -9.08 13.29 5.66
N ILE A 86 -9.27 13.58 6.94
CA ILE A 86 -9.89 12.65 7.89
C ILE A 86 -11.40 12.53 7.67
N HIS A 87 -12.09 13.46 7.01
CA HIS A 87 -13.56 13.45 6.92
C HIS A 87 -14.12 13.35 5.50
N LYS A 88 -13.30 13.10 4.48
CA LYS A 88 -13.82 13.11 3.10
C LYS A 88 -14.68 11.85 2.82
N PRO A 89 -15.92 12.03 2.33
CA PRO A 89 -16.72 10.92 1.80
C PRO A 89 -16.10 10.39 0.50
N GLY A 90 -16.47 9.17 0.14
CA GLY A 90 -16.09 8.58 -1.13
C GLY A 90 -16.61 7.17 -1.33
N PHE A 91 -16.05 6.52 -2.33
CA PHE A 91 -16.36 5.15 -2.70
C PHE A 91 -15.16 4.25 -2.53
N ILE A 92 -15.40 3.07 -1.97
CA ILE A 92 -14.53 1.91 -2.08
C ILE A 92 -14.98 1.08 -3.26
N TYR A 93 -14.05 0.70 -4.12
CA TYR A 93 -14.33 -0.12 -5.30
C TYR A 93 -13.30 -1.24 -5.41
N ILE A 94 -13.75 -2.32 -6.04
CA ILE A 94 -12.99 -3.55 -6.19
C ILE A 94 -12.77 -3.77 -7.67
N PHE A 95 -11.56 -4.12 -8.07
CA PHE A 95 -11.26 -4.33 -9.48
C PHE A 95 -10.18 -5.38 -9.70
N THR A 96 -10.14 -5.88 -10.93
CA THR A 96 -9.08 -6.76 -11.43
C THR A 96 -8.65 -6.32 -12.84
N LEU A 97 -7.62 -6.97 -13.38
CA LEU A 97 -7.22 -6.78 -14.77
C LEU A 97 -8.17 -7.58 -15.68
N ALA A 98 -8.57 -6.99 -16.81
CA ALA A 98 -9.44 -7.67 -17.77
C ALA A 98 -8.81 -8.96 -18.32
N SER A 99 -7.50 -8.97 -18.54
CA SER A 99 -6.77 -10.16 -18.98
C SER A 99 -6.84 -11.32 -17.98
N LEU A 100 -6.95 -11.05 -16.68
CA LEU A 100 -7.07 -12.10 -15.67
C LEU A 100 -8.47 -12.75 -15.66
N MET A 101 -9.44 -12.16 -16.36
CA MET A 101 -10.78 -12.72 -16.54
C MET A 101 -10.87 -13.63 -17.76
N THR A 102 -9.88 -13.59 -18.66
CA THR A 102 -9.84 -14.44 -19.87
C THR A 102 -9.01 -15.70 -19.63
N ARG A 103 -9.42 -16.84 -20.23
CA ARG A 103 -8.73 -18.14 -20.06
C ARG A 103 -7.29 -18.12 -20.53
N ASP A 104 -6.96 -17.28 -21.51
CA ASP A 104 -5.63 -17.21 -22.12
C ASP A 104 -4.87 -15.94 -21.73
N GLY A 105 -5.31 -15.23 -20.69
CA GLY A 105 -4.59 -14.07 -20.18
C GLY A 105 -3.63 -14.42 -19.04
N GLY A 106 -2.86 -13.42 -18.59
CA GLY A 106 -1.97 -13.56 -17.44
C GLY A 106 -0.49 -13.78 -17.77
N ASP A 107 -0.12 -14.00 -19.03
CA ASP A 107 1.29 -14.21 -19.44
C ASP A 107 2.23 -13.06 -19.05
N PHE A 108 1.69 -11.83 -18.98
CA PHE A 108 2.43 -10.65 -18.54
C PHE A 108 2.41 -10.42 -17.02
N PHE A 109 1.65 -11.23 -16.28
CA PHE A 109 1.38 -11.06 -14.86
C PHE A 109 2.19 -12.07 -14.05
N LYS A 110 3.17 -11.55 -13.28
CA LYS A 110 3.95 -12.36 -12.36
C LYS A 110 3.62 -12.00 -10.93
N THR A 111 3.58 -12.99 -10.06
CA THR A 111 3.31 -12.82 -8.64
C THR A 111 4.38 -13.50 -7.80
N ARG A 112 4.47 -13.15 -6.51
CA ARG A 112 5.34 -13.80 -5.53
C ARG A 112 4.51 -14.36 -4.38
N ASN A 113 5.03 -15.39 -3.72
CA ASN A 113 4.47 -15.95 -2.49
C ASN A 113 3.03 -16.50 -2.64
N LEU A 114 2.66 -16.96 -3.84
CA LEU A 114 1.37 -17.64 -4.05
C LEU A 114 1.44 -19.11 -3.58
N GLU A 115 2.53 -19.79 -3.93
CA GLU A 115 2.80 -21.17 -3.50
C GLU A 115 3.81 -21.16 -2.35
N SER A 116 3.53 -21.92 -1.29
CA SER A 116 4.43 -22.06 -0.12
C SER A 116 5.83 -22.56 -0.52
N GLU A 117 5.91 -23.39 -1.56
CA GLU A 117 7.16 -24.00 -2.05
C GLU A 117 8.04 -23.00 -2.82
N LYS A 118 7.46 -22.00 -3.49
CA LYS A 118 8.17 -21.01 -4.32
C LYS A 118 8.25 -19.63 -3.66
N LYS A 119 8.42 -19.62 -2.34
CA LYS A 119 8.50 -18.38 -1.56
C LYS A 119 9.67 -17.51 -2.04
N GLY A 120 9.40 -16.23 -2.30
CA GLY A 120 10.39 -15.25 -2.76
C GLY A 120 10.67 -15.22 -4.26
N GLN A 121 10.21 -16.21 -5.04
CA GLN A 121 10.41 -16.26 -6.49
C GLN A 121 9.24 -15.62 -7.24
N TRP A 122 9.52 -14.98 -8.39
CA TRP A 122 8.50 -14.51 -9.32
C TRP A 122 8.00 -15.69 -10.15
N VAL A 123 6.71 -15.97 -10.08
CA VAL A 123 6.05 -17.05 -10.83
C VAL A 123 5.02 -16.43 -11.78
N ASN A 124 4.97 -16.94 -13.01
CA ASN A 124 3.94 -16.56 -13.97
C ASN A 124 2.58 -17.04 -13.44
N PHE A 125 1.60 -16.14 -13.40
CA PHE A 125 0.27 -16.49 -12.94
C PHE A 125 -0.60 -16.93 -14.12
N SER A 126 -1.16 -18.14 -14.04
CA SER A 126 -2.14 -18.62 -15.00
C SER A 126 -3.56 -18.57 -14.40
N PRO A 127 -4.45 -17.66 -14.85
CA PRO A 127 -5.82 -17.54 -14.35
C PRO A 127 -6.69 -18.77 -14.61
N LYS A 128 -6.34 -19.54 -15.66
CA LYS A 128 -7.08 -20.73 -16.11
C LYS A 128 -7.02 -21.88 -15.11
N HIS A 129 -5.85 -22.08 -14.52
CA HIS A 129 -5.57 -23.21 -13.63
C HIS A 129 -5.56 -22.81 -12.15
N SER A 130 -5.61 -21.51 -11.86
CA SER A 130 -5.66 -21.00 -10.50
C SER A 130 -7.08 -20.93 -9.95
N GLU A 131 -7.27 -21.45 -8.73
CA GLU A 131 -8.47 -21.23 -7.92
C GLU A 131 -8.56 -19.78 -7.41
N TYR A 132 -7.42 -19.10 -7.35
CA TYR A 132 -7.32 -17.70 -6.96
C TYR A 132 -7.52 -16.77 -8.14
N MET A 133 -8.00 -15.57 -7.86
CA MET A 133 -7.96 -14.40 -8.72
C MET A 133 -7.28 -13.24 -7.98
N PHE A 134 -6.53 -12.42 -8.70
CA PHE A 134 -5.91 -11.25 -8.10
C PHE A 134 -6.87 -10.06 -8.16
N VAL A 135 -7.13 -9.47 -6.99
CA VAL A 135 -8.06 -8.36 -6.82
C VAL A 135 -7.33 -7.20 -6.14
N LYS A 136 -7.62 -5.97 -6.56
CA LYS A 136 -7.21 -4.76 -5.84
C LYS A 136 -8.44 -4.02 -5.34
N VAL A 137 -8.34 -3.53 -4.11
CA VAL A 137 -9.33 -2.62 -3.52
C VAL A 137 -8.74 -1.22 -3.55
N GLY A 138 -9.50 -0.27 -4.07
CA GLY A 138 -9.11 1.14 -4.09
C GLY A 138 -10.20 2.05 -3.57
N MET A 139 -9.82 3.27 -3.22
CA MET A 139 -10.75 4.34 -2.86
C MET A 139 -10.73 5.50 -3.85
N THR A 140 -11.83 6.26 -3.86
CA THR A 140 -11.97 7.49 -4.63
C THR A 140 -12.95 8.45 -3.96
N THR A 141 -12.69 9.76 -4.05
CA THR A 141 -13.66 10.80 -3.68
C THR A 141 -14.45 11.31 -4.91
N LYS A 142 -14.21 10.71 -6.08
CA LYS A 142 -14.92 10.94 -7.35
C LYS A 142 -15.69 9.67 -7.74
N THR A 143 -16.27 9.62 -8.93
CA THR A 143 -16.88 8.38 -9.44
C THR A 143 -15.85 7.28 -9.68
N VAL A 144 -16.27 6.03 -9.53
CA VAL A 144 -15.42 4.85 -9.70
C VAL A 144 -14.94 4.72 -11.15
N ASP A 145 -15.83 4.92 -12.13
CA ASP A 145 -15.49 4.82 -13.55
C ASP A 145 -14.39 5.82 -13.96
N LEU A 146 -14.44 7.06 -13.44
CA LEU A 146 -13.39 8.05 -13.69
C LEU A 146 -12.06 7.62 -13.07
N ARG A 147 -12.09 7.07 -11.86
CA ARG A 147 -10.88 6.62 -11.17
C ARG A 147 -10.26 5.41 -11.87
N LEU A 148 -11.06 4.44 -12.29
CA LEU A 148 -10.60 3.30 -13.08
C LEU A 148 -9.97 3.76 -14.40
N SER A 149 -10.61 4.68 -15.12
CA SER A 149 -10.06 5.26 -16.36
C SER A 149 -8.69 5.93 -16.16
N GLN A 150 -8.46 6.58 -15.02
CA GLN A 150 -7.15 7.14 -14.67
C GLN A 150 -6.10 6.04 -14.46
N TRP A 151 -6.45 4.98 -13.75
CA TRP A 151 -5.55 3.84 -13.52
C TRP A 151 -5.24 3.07 -14.80
N GLU A 152 -6.23 2.88 -15.69
CA GLU A 152 -6.02 2.28 -17.02
C GLU A 152 -4.99 3.07 -17.82
N LYS A 153 -5.12 4.40 -17.89
CA LYS A 153 -4.16 5.29 -18.56
C LYS A 153 -2.77 5.30 -17.90
N GLN A 154 -2.71 5.11 -16.59
CA GLN A 154 -1.46 5.11 -15.86
C GLN A 154 -0.67 3.81 -16.07
N CYS A 155 -1.36 2.68 -16.07
CA CYS A 155 -0.73 1.35 -16.10
C CYS A 155 -0.75 0.70 -17.49
N ASN A 156 -1.48 1.29 -18.44
CA ASN A 156 -1.72 0.76 -19.78
C ASN A 156 -2.33 -0.64 -19.78
N HIS A 157 -3.24 -0.90 -18.84
CA HIS A 157 -3.97 -2.16 -18.73
C HIS A 157 -5.46 -1.89 -18.64
N LYS A 158 -6.27 -2.72 -19.30
CA LYS A 158 -7.72 -2.69 -19.14
C LYS A 158 -8.11 -3.24 -17.77
N LEU A 159 -8.94 -2.51 -17.05
CA LEU A 159 -9.45 -2.86 -15.72
C LEU A 159 -10.93 -3.25 -15.82
N VAL A 160 -11.32 -4.18 -14.94
CA VAL A 160 -12.72 -4.59 -14.76
C VAL A 160 -13.12 -4.32 -13.33
N CYS A 161 -14.14 -3.50 -13.14
CA CYS A 161 -14.77 -3.31 -11.84
C CYS A 161 -15.51 -4.59 -11.43
N LEU A 162 -15.18 -5.12 -10.27
CA LEU A 162 -15.87 -6.24 -9.63
C LEU A 162 -16.91 -5.66 -8.67
N HIS A 163 -18.16 -6.09 -8.81
CA HIS A 163 -19.24 -5.63 -7.96
C HIS A 163 -20.26 -6.76 -7.71
N PRO A 164 -21.08 -6.65 -6.65
CA PRO A 164 -22.22 -7.53 -6.48
C PRO A 164 -23.03 -7.67 -7.78
N GLY A 165 -23.22 -8.91 -8.23
CA GLY A 165 -23.90 -9.22 -9.49
C GLY A 165 -22.99 -9.36 -10.72
N SER A 166 -21.71 -8.94 -10.67
CA SER A 166 -20.78 -9.14 -11.78
C SER A 166 -20.17 -10.55 -11.86
N GLU A 167 -20.45 -11.40 -10.87
CA GLU A 167 -19.86 -12.74 -10.67
C GLU A 167 -20.31 -13.81 -11.69
N GLY A 168 -21.08 -13.45 -12.73
CA GLY A 168 -21.93 -14.40 -13.44
C GLY A 168 -21.74 -14.53 -14.96
N LYS A 169 -20.60 -14.14 -15.53
CA LYS A 169 -20.44 -14.19 -16.99
C LYS A 169 -20.26 -15.60 -17.58
N ASP A 170 -19.75 -16.56 -16.79
CA ASP A 170 -19.52 -17.95 -17.24
C ASP A 170 -20.43 -18.98 -16.55
N LEU A 171 -21.68 -18.59 -16.25
CA LEU A 171 -22.64 -19.53 -15.70
C LEU A 171 -23.32 -20.30 -16.83
N THR A 172 -23.42 -21.61 -16.65
CA THR A 172 -24.20 -22.49 -17.52
C THR A 172 -25.65 -22.03 -17.58
N LEU A 173 -26.37 -22.37 -18.65
CA LEU A 173 -27.80 -22.04 -18.80
C LEU A 173 -28.61 -22.50 -17.58
N VAL A 174 -28.25 -23.65 -17.00
CA VAL A 174 -28.88 -24.23 -15.80
C VAL A 174 -28.63 -23.37 -14.55
N GLU A 175 -27.43 -22.82 -14.37
CA GLU A 175 -27.14 -21.90 -13.26
C GLU A 175 -27.81 -20.53 -13.44
N LYS A 176 -27.96 -20.08 -14.69
CA LYS A 176 -28.76 -18.90 -15.02
C LYS A 176 -30.24 -19.13 -14.68
N LEU A 177 -30.78 -20.30 -15.00
CA LEU A 177 -32.15 -20.71 -14.66
C LEU A 177 -32.35 -20.89 -13.16
N LYS A 178 -31.38 -21.44 -12.42
CA LYS A 178 -31.41 -21.52 -10.94
C LYS A 178 -31.50 -20.14 -10.28
N ARG A 179 -31.02 -19.09 -10.96
CA ARG A 179 -31.09 -17.69 -10.52
C ARG A 179 -32.38 -16.96 -10.94
N LEU A 180 -33.27 -17.60 -11.71
CA LEU A 180 -34.62 -17.07 -11.97
C LEU A 180 -35.57 -17.25 -10.78
N SER A 181 -35.12 -17.88 -9.70
CA SER A 181 -35.80 -17.72 -8.42
C SER A 181 -35.72 -16.27 -7.99
N ILE A 182 -36.88 -15.59 -7.99
CA ILE A 182 -37.08 -14.25 -7.44
C ILE A 182 -36.86 -14.34 -5.93
N ARG A 183 -35.61 -14.46 -5.49
CA ARG A 183 -35.26 -14.16 -4.11
C ARG A 183 -35.37 -12.65 -3.98
N LYS A 184 -36.27 -12.20 -3.11
CA LYS A 184 -36.38 -10.80 -2.67
C LYS A 184 -35.15 -10.44 -1.80
N ASP A 185 -33.94 -10.65 -2.31
CA ASP A 185 -32.70 -10.19 -1.67
C ASP A 185 -32.52 -8.71 -1.99
N LYS A 186 -33.46 -7.90 -1.49
CA LYS A 186 -33.62 -6.50 -1.89
C LYS A 186 -32.45 -5.62 -1.41
N TYR A 187 -31.59 -6.11 -0.49
CA TYR A 187 -30.45 -5.38 0.07
C TYR A 187 -29.33 -6.31 0.58
N LEU A 188 -28.60 -7.01 -0.30
CA LEU A 188 -27.45 -7.83 0.16
C LEU A 188 -26.30 -7.00 0.76
N TYR A 189 -26.20 -5.73 0.39
CA TYR A 189 -25.14 -4.81 0.81
C TYR A 189 -25.73 -3.42 1.06
N HIS A 190 -25.53 -2.87 2.25
CA HIS A 190 -26.19 -1.65 2.72
C HIS A 190 -25.53 -0.34 2.25
N THR A 191 -24.27 -0.42 1.82
CA THR A 191 -23.48 0.71 1.34
C THR A 191 -23.20 0.65 -0.16
N PHE A 192 -23.53 -0.46 -0.83
CA PHE A 192 -23.33 -0.59 -2.26
C PHE A 192 -24.27 0.32 -3.06
N GLN A 193 -23.70 1.14 -3.94
CA GLN A 193 -24.43 2.00 -4.87
C GLN A 193 -24.29 1.47 -6.29
N PRO A 194 -25.37 0.95 -6.92
CA PRO A 194 -25.31 0.39 -8.26
C PRO A 194 -24.90 1.38 -9.36
N SER A 195 -25.26 2.67 -9.21
CA SER A 195 -24.90 3.74 -10.15
C SER A 195 -23.39 3.89 -10.29
N ASP A 196 -22.69 3.85 -9.15
CA ASP A 196 -21.26 4.11 -9.06
C ASP A 196 -20.43 2.82 -8.98
N LYS A 197 -21.08 1.65 -8.93
CA LYS A 197 -20.43 0.33 -8.81
C LYS A 197 -19.44 0.26 -7.64
N GLY A 198 -19.75 0.96 -6.55
CA GLY A 198 -18.88 1.09 -5.38
C GLY A 198 -19.64 1.09 -4.06
N PHE A 199 -18.92 0.88 -2.97
CA PHE A 199 -19.43 0.93 -1.61
C PHE A 199 -19.17 2.32 -1.04
N TYR A 200 -20.24 3.00 -0.63
CA TYR A 200 -20.17 4.37 -0.16
C TYR A 200 -19.73 4.45 1.31
N ALA A 201 -18.70 5.24 1.57
CA ALA A 201 -18.28 5.65 2.90
C ALA A 201 -18.55 7.16 3.06
N GLY A 202 -19.47 7.52 3.97
CA GLY A 202 -19.89 8.90 4.24
C GLY A 202 -18.81 9.77 4.90
N ARG A 203 -17.82 9.15 5.54
CA ARG A 203 -16.65 9.83 6.10
C ARG A 203 -15.40 8.98 5.98
N SER A 204 -14.25 9.63 6.03
CA SER A 204 -12.96 8.96 6.22
C SER A 204 -12.69 7.80 5.24
N VAL A 205 -13.04 7.93 3.95
CA VAL A 205 -12.93 6.82 2.97
C VAL A 205 -11.53 6.19 2.92
N TRP A 206 -10.49 6.98 3.18
CA TRP A 206 -9.13 6.48 3.29
C TRP A 206 -8.93 5.54 4.48
N GLN A 207 -9.50 5.85 5.66
CA GLN A 207 -9.42 4.96 6.82
C GLN A 207 -10.17 3.65 6.57
N ALA A 208 -11.35 3.73 5.94
CA ALA A 208 -12.11 2.56 5.53
C ALA A 208 -11.30 1.65 4.59
N GLU A 209 -10.61 2.22 3.60
CA GLU A 209 -9.72 1.46 2.70
C GLU A 209 -8.60 0.76 3.46
N GLN A 210 -7.89 1.47 4.36
CA GLN A 210 -6.79 0.89 5.11
C GLN A 210 -7.23 -0.25 6.03
N GLU A 211 -8.41 -0.12 6.64
CA GLU A 211 -9.02 -1.17 7.45
C GLU A 211 -9.38 -2.40 6.61
N ILE A 212 -9.99 -2.20 5.43
CA ILE A 212 -10.27 -3.28 4.48
C ILE A 212 -8.99 -3.97 4.03
N HIS A 213 -7.95 -3.21 3.68
CA HIS A 213 -6.64 -3.77 3.31
C HIS A 213 -6.05 -4.61 4.45
N GLY A 214 -6.22 -4.17 5.69
CA GLY A 214 -5.83 -4.93 6.89
C GLY A 214 -6.54 -6.28 6.96
N PHE A 215 -7.87 -6.30 6.84
CA PHE A 215 -8.66 -7.54 6.84
C PHE A 215 -8.27 -8.48 5.71
N LEU A 216 -8.16 -7.96 4.48
CA LEU A 216 -7.82 -8.78 3.32
C LEU A 216 -6.39 -9.32 3.40
N LYS A 217 -5.44 -8.53 3.90
CA LYS A 217 -4.07 -8.98 4.10
C LYS A 217 -3.97 -10.06 5.18
N GLN A 218 -4.74 -9.94 6.25
CA GLN A 218 -4.78 -10.96 7.30
C GLN A 218 -5.38 -12.28 6.80
N ARG A 219 -6.44 -12.21 5.98
CA ARG A 219 -7.19 -13.38 5.54
C ARG A 219 -6.60 -14.06 4.30
N TYR A 220 -6.18 -13.28 3.32
CA TYR A 220 -5.73 -13.77 2.00
C TYR A 220 -4.25 -13.52 1.74
N GLY A 221 -3.55 -12.84 2.66
CA GLY A 221 -2.16 -12.43 2.45
C GLY A 221 -2.04 -11.22 1.53
N GLY A 222 -0.80 -10.87 1.20
CA GLY A 222 -0.48 -9.79 0.25
C GLY A 222 0.18 -10.34 -1.00
N GLY A 223 -0.34 -9.97 -2.15
CA GLY A 223 0.22 -10.24 -3.47
C GLY A 223 0.99 -9.03 -3.99
N THR A 224 2.31 -9.18 -4.15
CA THR A 224 3.09 -8.28 -4.98
C THR A 224 3.02 -8.72 -6.42
N VAL A 225 2.61 -7.80 -7.29
CA VAL A 225 2.37 -8.06 -8.69
C VAL A 225 3.37 -7.31 -9.55
N TYR A 226 3.93 -8.04 -10.51
CA TYR A 226 4.72 -7.50 -11.58
C TYR A 226 3.81 -6.93 -12.67
N CYS A 227 4.03 -5.68 -13.07
CA CYS A 227 3.25 -5.01 -14.11
C CYS A 227 4.14 -4.58 -15.28
N GLN A 228 3.99 -5.25 -16.43
CA GLN A 228 4.75 -4.96 -17.64
C GLN A 228 4.41 -3.58 -18.23
N GLY A 229 3.12 -3.23 -18.34
CA GLY A 229 2.71 -1.92 -18.91
C GLY A 229 3.27 -0.69 -18.19
N CYS A 230 3.51 -0.78 -16.88
CA CYS A 230 4.18 0.29 -16.14
C CYS A 230 5.67 0.44 -16.50
N ILE A 231 6.33 -0.67 -16.86
CA ILE A 231 7.74 -0.71 -17.31
C ILE A 231 7.84 -0.12 -18.71
N ASP A 232 6.96 -0.53 -19.63
CA ASP A 232 7.00 -0.07 -21.02
C ASP A 232 6.82 1.45 -21.11
N LYS A 233 5.87 1.99 -20.33
CA LYS A 233 5.68 3.44 -20.20
C LYS A 233 6.93 4.16 -19.66
N ALA A 234 7.65 3.57 -18.69
CA ALA A 234 8.87 4.17 -18.18
C ALA A 234 9.96 4.26 -19.27
N LYS A 235 10.08 3.21 -20.09
CA LYS A 235 11.03 3.17 -21.21
C LYS A 235 10.70 4.18 -22.31
N GLU A 236 9.42 4.42 -22.58
CA GLU A 236 8.97 5.44 -23.54
C GLU A 236 9.28 6.86 -23.05
N GLU A 237 9.00 7.16 -21.77
CA GLU A 237 9.30 8.46 -21.15
C GLU A 237 10.82 8.75 -21.13
N GLU A 238 11.66 7.73 -20.94
CA GLU A 238 13.13 7.87 -20.99
C GLU A 238 13.66 8.18 -22.40
N LYS A 239 13.05 7.60 -23.44
CA LYS A 239 13.43 7.82 -24.85
C LYS A 239 13.03 9.20 -25.36
N GLY A 240 11.96 9.80 -24.83
CA GLY A 240 11.51 11.15 -25.16
C GLY A 240 12.24 12.28 -24.42
N SER A 241 13.04 11.96 -23.40
CA SER A 241 13.77 12.96 -22.61
C SER A 241 15.09 13.38 -23.29
N SER A 242 15.16 14.65 -23.71
CA SER A 242 16.38 15.30 -24.25
C SER A 242 17.61 15.02 -23.37
N ARG A 243 18.77 14.82 -24.03
CA ARG A 243 20.09 14.54 -23.43
C ARG A 243 20.49 15.49 -22.29
N LEU A 244 19.91 16.68 -22.21
CA LEU A 244 20.14 17.67 -21.14
C LEU A 244 19.51 17.30 -19.78
N SER A 245 18.44 16.50 -19.76
CA SER A 245 17.78 16.07 -18.51
C SER A 245 18.50 14.93 -17.77
N LYS A 246 19.41 14.23 -18.46
CA LYS A 246 20.19 13.11 -17.90
C LYS A 246 21.29 13.55 -16.95
N PHE A 247 21.73 14.81 -16.99
CA PHE A 247 22.80 15.32 -16.13
C PHE A 247 22.34 15.69 -14.70
N PHE A 248 21.06 16.00 -14.48
CA PHE A 248 20.56 16.37 -13.14
C PHE A 248 19.93 15.21 -12.34
N LYS A 249 19.83 14.00 -12.92
CA LYS A 249 19.14 12.85 -12.31
C LYS A 249 20.08 11.72 -11.86
N ARG A 250 21.37 12.01 -11.67
CA ARG A 250 22.38 11.00 -11.30
C ARG A 250 22.55 10.90 -9.78
N LYS A 251 21.47 10.60 -9.04
CA LYS A 251 21.59 10.15 -7.64
C LYS A 251 20.36 9.44 -7.08
N GLU A 252 19.86 8.40 -7.77
CA GLU A 252 19.02 7.39 -7.13
C GLU A 252 19.08 6.05 -7.91
N GLU A 253 20.29 5.60 -8.24
CA GLU A 253 20.54 4.23 -8.73
C GLU A 253 20.67 3.31 -7.52
N THR A 254 19.56 2.66 -7.14
CA THR A 254 19.45 1.28 -6.60
C THR A 254 18.00 0.95 -6.21
N SER A 255 17.09 0.94 -7.20
CA SER A 255 15.79 0.23 -7.13
C SER A 255 15.09 0.13 -8.51
N SER A 256 15.84 0.27 -9.61
CA SER A 256 15.32 0.22 -10.97
C SER A 256 15.34 -1.21 -11.50
N GLU A 257 14.18 -1.88 -11.49
CA GLU A 257 13.83 -2.69 -12.67
C GLU A 257 12.34 -3.03 -12.77
N TYR A 258 11.59 -3.00 -11.66
CA TYR A 258 10.18 -3.41 -11.67
C TYR A 258 9.30 -2.39 -10.96
N LYS A 259 8.33 -1.80 -11.68
CA LYS A 259 7.19 -1.10 -11.05
C LYS A 259 6.25 -2.15 -10.47
N VAL A 260 6.63 -2.67 -9.31
CA VAL A 260 5.86 -3.66 -8.55
C VAL A 260 4.63 -2.97 -7.98
N HIS A 261 3.45 -3.47 -8.33
CA HIS A 261 2.22 -3.03 -7.66
C HIS A 261 2.09 -3.79 -6.35
N VAL A 262 2.06 -3.03 -5.27
CA VAL A 262 1.72 -3.50 -3.94
C VAL A 262 0.20 -3.46 -3.75
N GLU A 263 -0.31 -4.29 -2.83
CA GLU A 263 -1.74 -4.38 -2.46
C GLU A 263 -2.65 -5.02 -3.53
N TRP A 264 -2.18 -6.08 -4.18
CA TRP A 264 -3.10 -7.04 -4.78
C TRP A 264 -3.35 -8.17 -3.80
N PHE A 265 -4.55 -8.75 -3.80
CA PHE A 265 -4.94 -9.81 -2.91
C PHE A 265 -5.25 -11.07 -3.75
N PRO A 266 -4.61 -12.22 -3.48
CA PRO A 266 -4.97 -13.48 -4.12
C PRO A 266 -6.22 -14.06 -3.44
N ILE A 267 -7.37 -13.82 -4.03
CA ILE A 267 -8.67 -14.19 -3.45
C ILE A 267 -9.17 -15.46 -4.14
N PRO A 268 -9.53 -16.53 -3.41
CA PRO A 268 -10.24 -17.66 -4.00
C PRO A 268 -11.47 -17.17 -4.76
N LYS A 269 -11.73 -17.69 -5.97
CA LYS A 269 -12.89 -17.26 -6.78
C LYS A 269 -14.22 -17.48 -6.04
N SER A 270 -14.30 -18.48 -5.16
CA SER A 270 -15.44 -18.74 -4.27
C SER A 270 -15.70 -17.65 -3.24
N ASP A 271 -14.65 -16.93 -2.83
CA ASP A 271 -14.65 -16.01 -1.70
C ASP A 271 -14.94 -14.56 -2.09
N LEU A 272 -15.14 -14.27 -3.38
CA LEU A 272 -15.39 -12.90 -3.84
C LEU A 272 -16.61 -12.25 -3.15
N ARG A 273 -17.64 -13.04 -2.84
CA ARG A 273 -18.80 -12.57 -2.05
C ARG A 273 -18.44 -12.13 -0.65
N GLU A 274 -17.56 -12.88 0.00
CA GLU A 274 -17.09 -12.56 1.35
C GLU A 274 -16.30 -11.25 1.34
N VAL A 275 -15.52 -11.00 0.30
CA VAL A 275 -14.84 -9.71 0.11
C VAL A 275 -15.85 -8.57 0.02
N PHE A 276 -16.91 -8.72 -0.77
CA PHE A 276 -17.99 -7.72 -0.81
C PHE A 276 -18.63 -7.49 0.56
N ARG A 277 -18.85 -8.56 1.34
CA ARG A 277 -19.37 -8.46 2.72
C ARG A 277 -18.42 -7.72 3.65
N ILE A 278 -17.12 -8.00 3.59
CA ILE A 278 -16.09 -7.31 4.38
C ILE A 278 -16.11 -5.82 4.05
N VAL A 279 -16.10 -5.47 2.75
CA VAL A 279 -16.12 -4.07 2.32
C VAL A 279 -17.38 -3.36 2.79
N ASP A 280 -18.55 -3.97 2.63
CA ASP A 280 -19.82 -3.38 3.08
C ASP A 280 -19.84 -3.18 4.60
N THR A 281 -19.39 -4.18 5.36
CA THR A 281 -19.33 -4.14 6.83
C THR A 281 -18.43 -3.02 7.32
N VAL A 282 -17.27 -2.82 6.68
CA VAL A 282 -16.38 -1.72 7.03
C VAL A 282 -17.03 -0.39 6.64
N CYS A 283 -17.51 -0.23 5.41
CA CYS A 283 -18.11 1.03 4.95
C CYS A 283 -19.32 1.46 5.79
N MET A 284 -20.10 0.52 6.32
CA MET A 284 -21.20 0.79 7.25
C MET A 284 -20.75 1.57 8.51
N ARG A 285 -19.54 1.31 9.02
CA ARG A 285 -18.96 2.02 10.19
C ARG A 285 -18.67 3.49 9.89
N TYR A 286 -18.56 3.84 8.60
CA TYR A 286 -18.23 5.15 8.09
C TYR A 286 -19.40 5.83 7.38
N LYS A 287 -20.64 5.37 7.58
CA LYS A 287 -21.82 5.90 6.89
C LYS A 287 -22.38 7.22 7.49
N ALA A 288 -22.01 7.54 8.73
CA ALA A 288 -22.54 8.68 9.50
C ALA A 288 -21.97 10.03 9.08
#